data_AF-A0A3D5CIX5-F1
#
_entry.id   AF-A0A3D5CIX5-F1
#
_cell.length_a   1.000
_cell.length_b   1.000
_cell.length_c   1.000
_cell.angle_alpha   90.00
_cell.angle_beta   90.00
_cell.angle_gamma   90.00
#
_symmetry.space_group_name_H-M   'P 1'
#
loop_
_entity.id
_entity.type
_entity.pdbx_description
1 polymer ?
#
loop_
_entity_poly.entity_id
_entity_poly.type
_entity_poly.pdbx_seq_one_letter_code
_entity_poly.pdbx_strand_id
1 'polypeptide(L)'
;FSETVFIDEVDGRTVRARIFTPKQELRFAGHPTVGLAAWLRAAGDDIRHVVVPAGSARVRADGDLTWISADVDWAPEFELERLDSPGEV
;
A
#
# COMPACT_ATOMS: atom_id res chain seq x y z
N PHE A 1 -11.29 0.26 -12.09
CA PHE A 1 -10.42 0.38 -10.90
C PHE A 1 -10.36 -0.96 -10.22
N SER A 2 -9.16 -1.46 -9.91
CA SER A 2 -8.98 -2.75 -9.24
C SER A 2 -9.29 -2.63 -7.73
N GLU A 3 -9.02 -1.46 -7.14
CA GLU A 3 -9.24 -1.16 -5.73
C GLU A 3 -9.72 0.29 -5.52
N THR A 4 -10.40 0.52 -4.40
CA THR A 4 -10.83 1.82 -3.88
C THR A 4 -10.31 1.98 -2.45
N VAL A 5 -9.72 3.14 -2.13
CA VAL A 5 -9.19 3.46 -0.81
C VAL A 5 -10.10 4.48 -0.12
N PHE A 6 -10.48 4.21 1.13
CA PHE A 6 -11.27 5.11 1.97
C PHE A 6 -10.40 5.57 3.14
N ILE A 7 -10.30 6.88 3.35
CA ILE A 7 -9.59 7.46 4.49
C ILE A 7 -10.57 7.54 5.65
N ASP A 8 -10.23 6.91 6.78
CA ASP A 8 -11.03 6.98 8.00
C ASP A 8 -10.59 8.17 8.87
N GLU A 9 -9.28 8.44 8.94
CA GLU A 9 -8.71 9.50 9.79
C GLU A 9 -7.35 9.97 9.28
N VAL A 10 -7.02 11.24 9.53
CA VAL A 10 -5.66 11.78 9.42
C VAL A 10 -5.27 12.39 10.76
N ASP A 11 -4.24 11.83 11.39
CA ASP A 11 -3.68 12.31 12.67
C ASP A 11 -2.20 12.66 12.50
N GLY A 12 -1.92 13.96 12.48
CA GLY A 12 -0.58 14.50 12.26
C GLY A 12 0.03 14.01 10.95
N ARG A 13 1.03 13.13 11.04
CA ARG A 13 1.75 12.56 9.88
C ARG A 13 1.32 11.12 9.56
N THR A 14 0.20 10.69 10.11
CA THR A 14 -0.33 9.33 9.94
C THR A 14 -1.72 9.42 9.31
N VAL A 15 -1.94 8.67 8.24
CA VAL A 15 -3.27 8.46 7.66
C VAL A 15 -3.73 7.05 7.94
N ARG A 16 -4.97 6.88 8.40
CA ARG A 16 -5.64 5.58 8.55
C ARG A 16 -6.61 5.39 7.40
N ALA A 17 -6.51 4.26 6.71
CA ALA A 17 -7.32 3.98 5.54
C ALA A 17 -7.69 2.50 5.43
N ARG A 18 -8.78 2.23 4.71
CA ARG A 18 -9.23 0.89 4.33
C ARG A 18 -9.23 0.73 2.82
N ILE A 19 -8.97 -0.48 2.35
CA ILE A 19 -8.78 -0.79 0.93
C ILE A 19 -9.79 -1.84 0.52
N PHE A 20 -10.53 -1.60 -0.55
CA PHE A 20 -11.56 -2.50 -1.05
C PHE A 20 -11.31 -2.84 -2.50
N THR A 21 -11.40 -4.12 -2.85
CA THR A 21 -11.76 -4.52 -4.22
C THR A 21 -13.27 -4.37 -4.41
N PRO A 22 -13.81 -4.51 -5.63
CA PRO A 22 -15.26 -4.58 -5.82
C PRO A 22 -15.95 -5.71 -5.04
N LYS A 23 -15.23 -6.74 -4.59
CA LYS A 23 -15.80 -7.92 -3.94
C LYS A 23 -15.64 -7.93 -2.42
N GLN A 24 -14.55 -7.38 -1.90
CA GLN A 24 -14.20 -7.50 -0.48
C GLN A 24 -13.18 -6.44 -0.04
N GLU A 25 -13.11 -6.23 1.27
CA GLU A 25 -12.02 -5.51 1.93
C GLU A 25 -10.71 -6.32 1.87
N LEU A 26 -9.61 -5.64 1.62
CA LEU A 26 -8.26 -6.18 1.70
C LEU A 26 -7.59 -5.65 2.96
N ARG A 27 -6.86 -6.53 3.65
CA ARG A 27 -6.03 -6.11 4.79
C ARG A 27 -4.86 -5.23 4.36
N PHE A 28 -4.33 -5.47 3.16
CA PHE A 28 -3.25 -4.70 2.55
C PHE A 28 -3.29 -4.84 1.02
N ALA A 29 -2.84 -3.80 0.33
CA ALA A 29 -2.46 -3.84 -1.07
C ALA A 29 -1.37 -2.79 -1.31
N GLY A 30 -0.28 -3.16 -1.99
CA GLY A 30 0.89 -2.30 -2.11
C GLY A 30 0.63 -1.02 -2.91
N HIS A 31 0.21 -1.16 -4.17
CA HIS A 31 0.02 -0.01 -5.07
C HIS A 31 -1.06 0.98 -4.58
N PRO A 32 -2.19 0.56 -3.95
CA PRO A 32 -3.13 1.51 -3.36
C PRO A 32 -2.53 2.27 -2.17
N THR A 33 -1.73 1.62 -1.33
CA THR A 33 -1.05 2.28 -0.20
C THR A 33 0.01 3.29 -0.68
N VAL A 34 0.79 2.95 -1.72
CA VAL A 34 1.73 3.89 -2.37
C VAL A 34 0.98 5.07 -2.98
N GLY A 35 -0.10 4.79 -3.73
CA GLY A 35 -0.92 5.80 -4.39
C GLY A 35 -1.55 6.78 -3.41
N LEU A 36 -2.09 6.29 -2.30
CA LEU A 36 -2.63 7.15 -1.23
C LEU A 36 -1.56 8.10 -0.67
N ALA A 37 -0.39 7.56 -0.30
CA ALA A 37 0.70 8.37 0.24
C ALA A 37 1.18 9.42 -0.77
N ALA A 38 1.33 9.05 -2.05
CA ALA A 38 1.74 9.97 -3.10
C ALA A 38 0.70 11.08 -3.34
N TRP A 39 -0.58 10.73 -3.33
CA TRP A 39 -1.68 11.67 -3.53
C TRP A 39 -1.77 12.71 -2.41
N LEU A 40 -1.71 12.29 -1.14
CA LEU A 40 -1.71 13.20 0.01
C LEU A 40 -0.48 14.11 0.00
N ARG A 41 0.69 13.56 -0.32
CA ARG A 41 1.91 14.37 -0.48
C ARG A 41 1.79 15.42 -1.59
N ALA A 42 1.19 15.07 -2.72
CA ALA A 42 0.93 16.01 -3.81
C ALA A 42 -0.05 17.11 -3.40
N ALA A 43 -0.96 16.84 -2.45
CA ALA A 43 -1.85 17.82 -1.85
C ALA A 43 -1.19 18.71 -0.77
N GLY A 44 0.06 18.41 -0.38
CA GLY A 44 0.84 19.20 0.58
C GLY A 44 1.02 18.53 1.96
N ASP A 45 0.47 17.35 2.18
CA ASP A 45 0.61 16.64 3.45
C ASP A 45 2.00 15.98 3.61
N ASP A 46 2.59 16.06 4.81
CA ASP A 46 3.85 15.37 5.13
C ASP A 46 3.60 13.99 5.77
N ILE A 47 2.84 13.13 5.07
CA ILE A 47 2.51 11.78 5.56
C ILE A 47 3.78 10.92 5.68
N ARG A 48 3.98 10.35 6.87
CA ARG A 48 5.10 9.44 7.21
C ARG A 48 4.63 8.01 7.47
N HIS A 49 3.34 7.81 7.73
CA HIS A 49 2.75 6.49 7.97
C HIS A 49 1.39 6.37 7.30
N VAL A 50 1.16 5.23 6.64
CA VAL A 50 -0.18 4.81 6.18
C VAL A 50 -0.57 3.58 6.98
N VAL A 51 -1.60 3.70 7.80
CA VAL A 51 -2.15 2.60 8.59
C VAL A 51 -3.31 1.98 7.82
N VAL A 52 -3.16 0.71 7.50
CA VAL A 52 -4.17 -0.16 6.88
C VAL A 52 -4.56 -1.27 7.86
N PRO A 53 -5.58 -2.11 7.58
CA PRO A 53 -5.95 -3.19 8.50
C PRO A 53 -4.82 -4.20 8.79
N ALA A 54 -3.84 -4.34 7.90
CA ALA A 54 -2.66 -5.18 8.14
C ALA A 54 -1.64 -4.55 9.12
N GLY A 55 -1.55 -3.22 9.21
CA GLY A 55 -0.56 -2.54 10.05
C GLY A 55 -0.17 -1.14 9.55
N SER A 56 0.90 -0.60 10.13
CA SER A 56 1.44 0.73 9.80
C SER A 56 2.58 0.63 8.80
N ALA A 57 2.32 1.00 7.54
CA ALA A 57 3.34 1.09 6.50
C ALA A 57 4.10 2.42 6.63
N ARG A 58 5.43 2.37 6.68
CA ARG A 58 6.25 3.58 6.71
C ARG A 58 6.32 4.20 5.31
N VAL A 59 6.15 5.51 5.21
CA VAL A 59 6.29 6.28 3.97
C VAL A 59 7.66 6.95 3.92
N ARG A 60 8.35 6.82 2.78
CA ARG A 60 9.56 7.58 2.46
C ARG A 60 9.36 8.35 1.16
N ALA A 61 9.71 9.63 1.21
CA ALA A 61 9.75 10.52 0.06
C ALA A 61 11.18 10.63 -0.48
N ASP A 62 11.31 10.71 -1.80
CA ASP A 62 12.58 10.90 -2.50
C ASP A 62 12.35 11.73 -3.77
N GLY A 63 12.41 13.05 -3.62
CA GLY A 63 11.87 13.97 -4.63
C GLY A 63 10.39 13.67 -4.91
N ASP A 64 10.09 13.41 -6.18
CA ASP A 64 8.75 13.07 -6.68
C ASP A 64 8.38 11.60 -6.41
N LEU A 65 9.34 10.75 -6.03
CA LEU A 65 9.08 9.36 -5.74
C LEU A 65 8.51 9.19 -4.32
N THR A 66 7.54 8.28 -4.21
CA THR A 66 6.95 7.86 -2.94
C THR A 66 7.14 6.36 -2.78
N TRP A 67 7.66 5.97 -1.61
CA TRP A 67 7.94 4.60 -1.24
C TRP A 67 7.16 4.24 0.01
N ILE A 68 6.77 2.97 0.11
CA ILE A 68 6.30 2.40 1.37
C ILE A 68 7.18 1.22 1.79
N SER A 69 7.29 0.99 3.09
CA SER A 69 7.81 -0.26 3.66
C SER A 69 6.67 -0.95 4.40
N ALA A 70 6.41 -2.19 4.03
CA ALA A 70 5.36 -3.05 4.57
C ALA A 70 5.98 -4.37 5.04
N ASP A 71 5.31 -5.05 5.96
CA ASP A 71 5.72 -6.38 6.40
C ASP A 71 5.46 -7.41 5.30
N VAL A 72 6.33 -8.41 5.18
CA VAL A 72 6.19 -9.49 4.21
C VAL A 72 4.98 -10.37 4.53
N ASP A 73 4.65 -10.53 5.81
CA ASP A 73 3.52 -11.34 6.28
C ASP A 73 2.15 -10.71 5.94
N TRP A 74 2.13 -9.50 5.37
CA TRP A 74 0.91 -8.86 4.90
C TRP A 74 0.55 -9.23 3.46
N ALA A 75 1.50 -9.79 2.72
CA ALA A 75 1.26 -10.30 1.38
C ALA A 75 0.40 -11.59 1.44
N PRO A 76 -0.35 -11.92 0.38
CA PRO A 76 -0.95 -13.24 0.29
C PRO A 76 0.14 -14.32 0.30
N GLU A 77 -0.22 -15.54 0.71
CA GLU A 77 0.69 -16.68 0.59
C GLU A 77 1.03 -16.91 -0.89
N PHE A 78 2.32 -16.98 -1.19
CA PHE A 78 2.83 -17.32 -2.51
C PHE A 78 3.49 -18.70 -2.45
N GLU A 79 3.08 -19.59 -3.35
CA GLU A 79 3.87 -20.77 -3.69
C GLU A 79 4.85 -20.37 -4.78
N LEU A 80 6.15 -20.50 -4.50
CA LEU A 80 7.21 -20.21 -5.46
C LEU A 80 7.61 -21.49 -6.17
N GLU A 81 7.28 -21.59 -7.45
CA GLU A 81 7.75 -22.66 -8.32
C GLU A 81 8.98 -22.19 -9.11
N ARG A 82 10.07 -22.97 -9.04
CA ARG A 82 11.26 -22.72 -9.85
C ARG A 82 11.11 -23.45 -11.18
N LEU A 83 11.08 -22.69 -12.26
CA LEU A 83 11.10 -23.21 -13.63
C LEU A 83 12.54 -23.29 -14.16
N ASP A 84 12.78 -24.16 -15.14
CA ASP A 84 14.12 -24.41 -15.71
C ASP A 84 14.46 -23.38 -16.81
N SER A 85 13.45 -22.75 -17.42
CA SER A 85 13.66 -21.70 -18.41
C SER A 85 12.53 -20.66 -18.45
N PRO A 86 12.78 -19.44 -18.99
CA PRO A 86 11.73 -18.44 -19.20
C PRO A 86 10.60 -18.88 -20.16
N GLY A 87 10.81 -19.94 -20.96
CA GLY A 87 9.80 -20.45 -21.88
C GLY A 87 8.69 -21.28 -21.23
N GLU A 88 8.78 -21.50 -19.92
CA GLU A 88 7.83 -22.32 -19.14
C GLU A 88 6.82 -21.48 -18.33
N VAL A 89 6.85 -20.14 -18.48
CA VAL A 89 5.92 -19.18 -17.86
C VAL A 89 4.61 -19.09 -18.64
#